data_AF-A0A6G4V983-F1
#
_entry.id   AF-A0A6G4V983-F1
#
_cell.length_a   1.000
_cell.length_b   1.000
_cell.length_c   1.000
_cell.angle_alpha   90.00
_cell.angle_beta   90.00
_cell.angle_gamma   90.00
#
_symmetry.space_group_name_H-M   'P 1'
#
loop_
_entity.id
_entity.type
_entity.pdbx_description
1 polymer ?
#
loop_
_entity_poly.entity_id
_entity_poly.type
_entity_poly.pdbx_seq_one_letter_code
_entity_poly.pdbx_strand_id
1 'polypeptide(L)'
;MRPDAEPDERVAALLRDRLRAADEEIGTPPGLWERVRAADAQPRRAAIGTRLRLGWAVAATAVLVCAVVLGAWWLVRPTADTPADGGRFTLSVTVFNAEGPCRPLRTMECALRLAKDPYAEYAAPDNTAGRVWHGDRLSAACVVTRGTLVTDESGVTSTRWYLVRTRDGAEGWLPGVRTRNTAEVRTCSESEVGNSR
;
A
#
# COMPACT_ATOMS: atom_id res chain seq x y z
N MET A 1 -39.84 26.48 7.52
CA MET A 1 -40.17 26.26 6.10
C MET A 1 -39.05 26.89 5.28
N ARG A 2 -38.06 26.12 4.80
CA ARG A 2 -36.93 26.63 3.99
C ARG A 2 -37.20 26.29 2.52
N PRO A 3 -37.20 27.26 1.59
CA PRO A 3 -37.56 27.02 0.19
C PRO A 3 -36.36 26.64 -0.72
N ASP A 4 -35.21 26.25 -0.16
CA ASP A 4 -33.97 26.07 -0.95
C ASP A 4 -33.58 24.59 -1.19
N ALA A 5 -34.37 23.62 -0.73
CA ALA A 5 -34.03 22.18 -0.86
C ALA A 5 -34.40 21.56 -2.22
N GLU A 6 -35.18 22.26 -3.02
CA GLU A 6 -35.80 21.76 -4.27
C GLU A 6 -34.86 21.68 -5.50
N PRO A 7 -33.81 22.53 -5.66
CA PRO A 7 -32.86 22.42 -6.77
C PRO A 7 -31.96 21.18 -6.65
N ASP A 8 -31.44 20.90 -5.46
CA ASP A 8 -30.49 19.81 -5.22
C ASP A 8 -31.15 18.43 -5.37
N GLU A 9 -32.40 18.29 -4.93
CA GLU A 9 -33.16 17.04 -5.07
C GLU A 9 -33.51 16.74 -6.53
N ARG A 10 -33.81 17.78 -7.34
CA ARG A 10 -34.02 17.64 -8.79
C ARG A 10 -32.74 17.25 -9.51
N VAL A 11 -31.61 17.85 -9.16
CA VAL A 11 -30.29 17.47 -9.73
C VAL A 11 -29.94 16.03 -9.36
N ALA A 12 -30.17 15.64 -8.11
CA ALA A 12 -29.95 14.27 -7.67
C ALA A 12 -30.86 13.27 -8.39
N ALA A 13 -32.12 13.62 -8.68
CA ALA A 13 -33.02 12.78 -9.46
C ALA A 13 -32.53 12.59 -10.90
N LEU A 14 -32.13 13.69 -11.57
CA LEU A 14 -31.58 13.64 -12.93
C LEU A 14 -30.31 12.78 -13.01
N LEU A 15 -29.43 12.88 -12.00
CA LEU A 15 -28.22 12.06 -11.93
C LEU A 15 -28.55 10.56 -11.75
N ARG A 16 -29.52 10.23 -10.89
CA ARG A 16 -29.95 8.84 -10.69
C ARG A 16 -30.55 8.23 -11.95
N ASP A 17 -31.36 8.99 -12.69
CA ASP A 17 -31.95 8.51 -13.94
C ASP A 17 -30.87 8.32 -15.02
N ARG A 18 -29.90 9.24 -15.11
CA ARG A 18 -28.79 9.11 -16.05
C ARG A 18 -27.89 7.91 -15.74
N LEU A 19 -27.66 7.63 -14.46
CA LEU A 19 -26.92 6.44 -14.03
C LEU A 19 -27.69 5.15 -14.36
N ARG A 20 -29.01 5.12 -14.13
CA ARG A 20 -29.84 3.95 -14.48
C ARG A 20 -29.82 3.68 -15.98
N ALA A 21 -29.96 4.71 -16.81
CA ALA A 21 -29.87 4.57 -18.25
C ALA A 21 -28.51 4.03 -18.70
N ALA A 22 -27.41 4.51 -18.10
CA ALA A 22 -26.07 4.00 -18.39
C ALA A 22 -25.88 2.54 -17.95
N ASP A 23 -26.48 2.13 -16.82
CA ASP A 23 -26.42 0.75 -16.33
C ASP A 23 -27.20 -0.21 -17.24
N GLU A 24 -28.35 0.24 -17.76
CA GLU A 24 -29.14 -0.51 -18.75
C GLU A 24 -28.41 -0.69 -20.09
N GLU A 25 -27.54 0.26 -20.46
CA GLU A 25 -26.67 0.14 -21.64
C GLU A 25 -25.50 -0.85 -21.45
N ILE A 26 -25.14 -1.19 -20.21
CA ILE A 26 -24.03 -2.10 -19.91
C ILE A 26 -24.49 -3.56 -20.09
N GLY A 27 -24.28 -4.09 -21.29
CA GLY A 27 -24.44 -5.51 -21.59
C GLY A 27 -23.16 -6.32 -21.37
N THR A 28 -23.31 -7.59 -21.02
CA THR A 28 -22.18 -8.54 -21.02
C THR A 28 -21.78 -8.84 -22.47
N PRO A 29 -20.52 -8.65 -22.89
CA PRO A 29 -20.08 -9.00 -24.22
C PRO A 29 -20.29 -10.49 -24.53
N PRO A 30 -20.70 -10.86 -25.75
CA PRO A 30 -20.85 -12.26 -26.11
C PRO A 30 -19.50 -12.98 -25.95
N GLY A 31 -19.52 -14.20 -25.42
CA GLY A 31 -18.31 -14.99 -25.22
C GLY A 31 -17.51 -14.66 -23.96
N LEU A 32 -17.92 -13.66 -23.14
CA LEU A 32 -17.15 -13.25 -21.95
C LEU A 32 -16.97 -14.43 -20.98
N TRP A 33 -18.06 -15.13 -20.65
CA TRP A 33 -18.04 -16.22 -19.69
C TRP A 33 -17.31 -17.46 -20.21
N GLU A 34 -17.30 -17.69 -21.51
CA GLU A 34 -16.48 -18.70 -22.16
C GLU A 34 -14.99 -18.38 -21.99
N ARG A 35 -14.60 -17.11 -22.19
CA ARG A 35 -13.20 -16.68 -21.99
C ARG A 35 -12.75 -16.79 -20.54
N VAL A 36 -13.59 -16.39 -19.58
CA VAL A 36 -13.28 -16.53 -18.14
C VAL A 36 -13.11 -18.00 -17.77
N ARG A 37 -14.05 -18.87 -18.18
CA ARG A 37 -13.94 -20.32 -17.94
C ARG A 37 -12.73 -20.95 -18.63
N ALA A 38 -12.38 -20.52 -19.84
CA ALA A 38 -11.21 -20.99 -20.55
C ALA A 38 -9.89 -20.57 -19.88
N ALA A 39 -9.85 -19.39 -19.25
CA ALA A 39 -8.70 -18.93 -18.47
C ALA A 39 -8.53 -19.73 -17.17
N ASP A 40 -9.62 -20.04 -16.47
CA ASP A 40 -9.59 -20.90 -15.27
C ASP A 40 -9.24 -22.37 -15.59
N ALA A 41 -9.65 -22.85 -16.77
CA ALA A 41 -9.42 -24.23 -17.21
C ALA A 41 -7.99 -24.49 -17.73
N GLN A 42 -7.11 -23.47 -17.82
CA GLN A 42 -5.71 -23.69 -18.17
C GLN A 42 -4.89 -23.98 -16.90
N PRO A 43 -4.54 -25.25 -16.61
CA PRO A 43 -3.46 -25.50 -15.68
C PRO A 43 -2.19 -24.95 -16.32
N ARG A 44 -1.64 -23.86 -15.77
CA ARG A 44 -0.25 -23.46 -16.04
C ARG A 44 0.67 -24.54 -15.48
N ARG A 45 0.80 -25.66 -16.20
CA ARG A 45 1.92 -26.58 -16.05
C ARG A 45 3.12 -25.87 -16.67
N ALA A 46 3.81 -25.08 -15.86
CA ALA A 46 5.20 -24.77 -16.14
C ALA A 46 5.94 -26.12 -16.11
N ALA A 47 6.16 -26.70 -17.28
CA ALA A 47 7.15 -27.74 -17.44
C ALA A 47 8.51 -27.08 -17.17
N ILE A 48 8.93 -27.12 -15.91
CA ILE A 48 10.32 -26.84 -15.53
C ILE A 48 11.11 -28.03 -16.02
N GLY A 49 11.43 -27.99 -17.32
CA GLY A 49 12.32 -28.95 -17.95
C GLY A 49 13.68 -28.86 -17.29
N THR A 50 14.09 -29.98 -16.69
CA THR A 50 15.45 -30.28 -16.26
C THR A 50 16.42 -30.12 -17.43
N ARG A 51 16.94 -28.90 -17.61
CA ARG A 51 18.16 -28.63 -18.38
C ARG A 51 19.22 -28.10 -17.43
N LEU A 52 19.60 -28.95 -16.48
CA LEU A 52 20.89 -28.82 -15.83
C LEU A 52 21.94 -29.40 -16.79
N ARG A 53 23.07 -28.70 -16.92
CA ARG A 53 24.36 -29.14 -17.49
C ARG A 53 24.56 -28.92 -19.00
N LEU A 54 24.95 -27.70 -19.37
CA LEU A 54 26.16 -27.41 -20.16
C LEU A 54 26.36 -25.89 -20.23
N GLY A 55 27.48 -25.38 -19.70
CA GLY A 55 27.79 -23.94 -19.81
C GLY A 55 28.68 -23.34 -18.73
N TRP A 56 29.49 -24.13 -18.02
CA TRP A 56 30.46 -23.67 -17.01
C TRP A 56 31.81 -23.23 -17.63
N ALA A 57 31.83 -22.63 -18.82
CA ALA A 57 33.10 -22.35 -19.51
C ALA A 57 33.23 -20.98 -20.21
N VAL A 58 32.42 -19.97 -19.86
CA VAL A 58 32.62 -18.59 -20.39
C VAL A 58 32.54 -17.52 -19.29
N ALA A 59 32.58 -17.90 -18.01
CA ALA A 59 32.28 -17.03 -16.87
C ALA A 59 33.42 -16.11 -16.38
N ALA A 60 34.54 -15.95 -17.09
CA ALA A 60 35.75 -15.34 -16.50
C ALA A 60 36.06 -13.88 -16.91
N THR A 61 35.54 -13.33 -18.01
CA THR A 61 35.99 -12.01 -18.53
C THR A 61 34.96 -10.88 -18.46
N ALA A 62 33.66 -11.16 -18.33
CA ALA A 62 32.62 -10.12 -18.28
C ALA A 62 32.42 -9.46 -16.89
N VAL A 63 32.94 -10.08 -15.82
CA VAL A 63 32.71 -9.63 -14.44
C VAL A 63 33.51 -8.37 -14.07
N LEU A 64 34.67 -8.15 -14.70
CA LEU A 64 35.57 -7.05 -14.31
C LEU A 64 35.09 -5.67 -14.79
N VAL A 65 34.41 -5.58 -15.94
CA VAL A 65 33.98 -4.29 -16.52
C VAL A 65 32.70 -3.77 -15.85
N CYS A 66 31.76 -4.66 -15.49
CA CYS A 66 30.54 -4.26 -14.77
C CYS A 66 30.83 -3.76 -13.34
N ALA A 67 31.89 -4.26 -12.68
CA ALA A 67 32.25 -3.84 -11.33
C ALA A 67 32.70 -2.36 -11.27
N VAL A 68 33.40 -1.87 -12.30
CA VAL A 68 33.90 -0.48 -12.33
C VAL A 68 32.78 0.52 -12.62
N VAL A 69 31.84 0.17 -13.51
CA VAL A 69 30.70 1.05 -13.86
C VAL A 69 29.65 1.10 -12.73
N LEU A 70 29.39 -0.02 -12.05
CA LEU A 70 28.47 -0.07 -10.91
C LEU A 70 29.07 0.55 -9.64
N GLY A 71 30.40 0.50 -9.47
CA GLY A 71 31.10 1.13 -8.35
C GLY A 71 31.07 2.66 -8.42
N ALA A 72 31.18 3.24 -9.61
CA ALA A 72 31.12 4.69 -9.81
C ALA A 72 29.70 5.25 -9.58
N TRP A 73 28.64 4.54 -9.98
CA TRP A 73 27.25 4.99 -9.77
C TRP A 73 26.85 4.99 -8.29
N TRP A 74 27.47 4.14 -7.46
CA TRP A 74 27.18 4.11 -6.02
C TRP A 74 27.82 5.29 -5.26
N LEU A 75 28.91 5.87 -5.78
CA LEU A 75 29.60 7.02 -5.17
C LEU A 75 28.98 8.38 -5.50
N VAL A 76 28.10 8.46 -6.50
CA VAL A 76 27.43 9.71 -6.94
C VAL A 76 25.93 9.67 -6.62
N ARG A 77 25.53 9.04 -5.50
CA ARG A 77 24.18 9.28 -4.99
C ARG A 77 24.17 10.65 -4.31
N PRO A 78 23.39 11.63 -4.82
CA PRO A 78 23.13 12.82 -4.04
C PRO A 78 22.34 12.39 -2.82
N THR A 79 22.94 12.51 -1.63
CA THR A 79 22.18 12.61 -0.39
C THR A 79 21.28 13.83 -0.54
N ALA A 80 20.00 13.59 -0.85
CA ALA A 80 19.00 14.60 -0.64
C ALA A 80 18.97 14.83 0.88
N ASP A 81 19.53 15.96 1.30
CA ASP A 81 19.40 16.47 2.66
C ASP A 81 17.93 16.86 2.87
N THR A 82 17.12 15.88 3.28
CA THR A 82 15.84 16.15 3.91
C THR A 82 16.12 16.83 5.25
N PRO A 83 15.40 17.90 5.65
CA PRO A 83 15.60 18.53 6.93
C PRO A 83 15.57 17.47 8.04
N ALA A 84 16.63 17.40 8.84
CA ALA A 84 16.74 16.51 9.97
C ALA A 84 15.69 16.87 11.01
N ASP A 85 14.52 16.25 10.88
CA ASP A 85 13.43 16.38 11.84
C ASP A 85 13.78 15.57 13.10
N GLY A 86 14.63 16.18 13.95
CA GLY A 86 14.82 15.89 15.37
C GLY A 86 15.08 14.43 15.79
N GLY A 87 15.49 13.53 14.90
CA GLY A 87 15.71 12.11 15.21
C GLY A 87 14.45 11.34 15.63
N ARG A 88 13.24 11.88 15.37
CA ARG A 88 11.99 11.25 15.82
C ARG A 88 11.67 9.99 15.01
N PHE A 89 11.86 10.03 13.70
CA PHE A 89 11.53 8.94 12.77
C PHE A 89 12.77 8.19 12.31
N THR A 90 13.31 7.33 13.17
CA THR A 90 14.62 6.66 12.95
C THR A 90 14.53 5.19 12.60
N LEU A 91 13.42 4.51 12.94
CA LEU A 91 13.25 3.09 12.68
C LEU A 91 12.58 2.85 11.34
N SER A 92 13.10 1.93 10.53
CA SER A 92 12.48 1.58 9.25
C SER A 92 11.41 0.51 9.44
N VAL A 93 10.24 0.74 8.88
CA VAL A 93 9.11 -0.19 8.83
C VAL A 93 8.74 -0.44 7.38
N THR A 94 8.53 -1.70 7.01
CA THR A 94 8.10 -2.07 5.66
C THR A 94 6.60 -2.34 5.66
N VAL A 95 5.90 -1.72 4.72
CA VAL A 95 4.47 -1.92 4.50
C VAL A 95 4.21 -3.31 3.92
N PHE A 96 3.25 -4.02 4.50
CA PHE A 96 2.83 -5.34 4.09
C PHE A 96 1.35 -5.34 3.73
N ASN A 97 1.02 -5.87 2.56
CA ASN A 97 -0.36 -6.08 2.12
C ASN A 97 -0.61 -7.61 2.14
N ALA A 98 -1.63 -8.03 2.90
CA ALA A 98 -1.99 -9.44 3.03
C ALA A 98 -2.48 -10.00 1.69
N GLU A 99 -3.16 -9.19 0.88
CA GLU A 99 -3.66 -9.54 -0.44
C GLU A 99 -2.51 -9.76 -1.44
N GLY A 100 -2.22 -11.02 -1.74
CA GLY A 100 -1.18 -11.43 -2.67
C GLY A 100 -1.21 -10.71 -4.03
N PRO A 101 -2.38 -10.61 -4.71
CA PRO A 101 -2.50 -9.93 -5.99
C PRO A 101 -2.13 -8.45 -5.96
N CYS A 102 -2.27 -7.77 -4.81
CA CYS A 102 -1.94 -6.35 -4.67
C CYS A 102 -0.47 -6.08 -4.34
N ARG A 103 0.32 -7.10 -4.02
CA ARG A 103 1.75 -6.92 -3.70
C ARG A 103 2.59 -6.39 -4.86
N PRO A 104 2.43 -6.84 -6.12
CA PRO A 104 3.15 -6.27 -7.26
C PRO A 104 2.50 -5.00 -7.83
N LEU A 105 1.30 -4.61 -7.39
CA LEU A 105 0.53 -3.53 -8.00
C LEU A 105 0.65 -2.23 -7.19
N ARG A 106 0.80 -1.11 -7.92
CA ARG A 106 0.81 0.24 -7.35
C ARG A 106 -0.40 1.07 -7.82
N THR A 107 -1.58 0.46 -7.82
CA THR A 107 -2.84 1.12 -8.18
C THR A 107 -3.56 1.62 -6.93
N MET A 108 -4.61 2.43 -7.12
CA MET A 108 -5.35 3.02 -5.99
C MET A 108 -6.17 1.99 -5.21
N GLU A 109 -6.60 0.92 -5.88
CA GLU A 109 -7.34 -0.20 -5.30
C GLU A 109 -6.44 -1.03 -4.38
N CYS A 110 -5.14 -1.12 -4.70
CA CYS A 110 -4.15 -1.87 -3.93
C CYS A 110 -3.39 -1.03 -2.90
N ALA A 111 -3.75 0.24 -2.76
CA ALA A 111 -3.14 1.15 -1.81
C ALA A 111 -3.74 0.95 -0.41
N LEU A 112 -2.86 0.86 0.59
CA LEU A 112 -3.22 0.85 2.00
C LEU A 112 -3.30 2.28 2.54
N ARG A 113 -4.18 2.50 3.51
CA ARG A 113 -4.39 3.82 4.12
C ARG A 113 -3.42 4.02 5.28
N LEU A 114 -2.91 5.23 5.41
CA LEU A 114 -2.41 5.75 6.69
C LEU A 114 -3.56 6.48 7.38
N ALA A 115 -3.85 6.14 8.64
CA ALA A 115 -4.90 6.79 9.41
C ALA A 115 -4.43 8.11 10.02
N LYS A 116 -5.36 9.02 10.32
CA LYS A 116 -5.08 10.23 11.12
C LYS A 116 -5.12 9.90 12.61
N ASP A 117 -6.14 9.18 13.05
CA ASP A 117 -6.35 8.79 14.44
C ASP A 117 -6.32 7.26 14.59
N PRO A 118 -5.41 6.70 15.42
CA PRO A 118 -5.33 5.26 15.67
C PRO A 118 -6.47 4.72 16.56
N TYR A 119 -7.31 5.59 17.13
CA TYR A 119 -8.48 5.23 17.95
C TYR A 119 -9.82 5.41 17.21
N ALA A 120 -9.80 6.02 16.04
CA ALA A 120 -10.96 6.03 15.15
C ALA A 120 -11.04 4.75 14.32
N GLU A 121 -12.17 4.52 13.66
CA GLU A 121 -12.32 3.38 12.75
C GLU A 121 -11.37 3.52 11.54
N TYR A 122 -10.66 2.46 11.20
CA TYR A 122 -9.67 2.47 10.10
C TYR A 122 -10.29 2.68 8.72
N ALA A 123 -11.52 2.18 8.53
CA ALA A 123 -12.26 2.28 7.28
C ALA A 123 -13.01 3.62 7.14
N ALA A 124 -13.07 4.45 8.19
CA ALA A 124 -13.79 5.71 8.16
C ALA A 124 -13.23 6.64 7.06
N PRO A 125 -14.10 7.30 6.27
CA PRO A 125 -13.69 8.06 5.10
C PRO A 125 -12.84 9.29 5.45
N ASP A 126 -13.05 9.89 6.62
CA ASP A 126 -12.37 11.07 7.15
C ASP A 126 -11.06 10.74 7.88
N ASN A 127 -10.87 9.49 8.33
CA ASN A 127 -9.68 9.00 9.01
C ASN A 127 -8.54 8.59 8.04
N THR A 128 -8.21 9.45 7.08
CA THR A 128 -7.20 9.18 6.04
C THR A 128 -6.14 10.28 5.99
N ALA A 129 -4.90 9.95 6.34
CA ALA A 129 -3.75 10.85 6.28
C ALA A 129 -2.91 10.65 5.00
N GLY A 130 -2.99 9.47 4.39
CA GLY A 130 -2.23 9.17 3.18
C GLY A 130 -2.47 7.77 2.63
N ARG A 131 -1.73 7.44 1.57
CA ARG A 131 -1.75 6.15 0.87
C ARG A 131 -0.33 5.61 0.80
N VAL A 132 -0.19 4.31 1.02
CA VAL A 132 1.08 3.57 0.91
C VAL A 132 0.84 2.23 0.25
N TRP A 133 1.86 1.66 -0.35
CA TRP A 133 1.77 0.38 -1.07
C TRP A 133 2.65 -0.67 -0.44
N HIS A 134 2.40 -1.92 -0.82
CA HIS A 134 3.24 -3.03 -0.40
C HIS A 134 4.72 -2.77 -0.72
N GLY A 135 5.59 -3.09 0.24
CA GLY A 135 7.04 -2.93 0.09
C GLY A 135 7.54 -1.50 0.32
N ASP A 136 6.65 -0.51 0.48
CA ASP A 136 7.06 0.85 0.84
C ASP A 136 7.80 0.81 2.19
N ARG A 137 8.92 1.53 2.25
CA ARG A 137 9.69 1.71 3.47
C ARG A 137 9.35 3.05 4.09
N LEU A 138 8.79 3.00 5.28
CA LEU A 138 8.39 4.16 6.05
C LEU A 138 9.33 4.31 7.24
N SER A 139 9.55 5.55 7.66
CA SER A 139 10.24 5.81 8.92
C SER A 139 9.20 5.84 10.03
N ALA A 140 9.43 5.13 11.13
CA ALA A 140 8.54 5.03 12.28
C ALA A 140 9.14 5.77 13.47
N ALA A 141 8.27 6.44 14.22
CA ALA A 141 8.65 7.19 15.42
C ALA A 141 8.37 6.42 16.71
N CYS A 142 7.15 5.89 16.82
CA CYS A 142 6.66 5.24 18.02
C CYS A 142 5.45 4.36 17.71
N VAL A 143 5.02 3.56 18.69
CA VAL A 143 3.84 2.67 18.58
C VAL A 143 2.83 2.95 19.70
N VAL A 144 1.55 2.93 19.36
CA VAL A 144 0.43 2.80 20.30
C VAL A 144 0.00 1.34 20.32
N THR A 145 -0.20 0.75 21.50
CA THR A 145 -0.55 -0.68 21.64
C THR A 145 -2.04 -0.93 21.89
N ARG A 146 -2.81 0.12 22.16
CA ARG A 146 -4.24 0.07 22.50
C ARG A 146 -5.10 0.90 21.54
N GLY A 147 -4.74 0.94 20.26
CA GLY A 147 -5.58 1.57 19.23
C GLY A 147 -6.75 0.66 18.85
N THR A 148 -7.58 1.13 17.92
CA THR A 148 -8.69 0.37 17.35
C THR A 148 -8.19 -0.96 16.79
N LEU A 149 -8.90 -2.04 17.08
CA LEU A 149 -8.57 -3.36 16.54
C LEU A 149 -8.77 -3.36 15.02
N VAL A 150 -7.75 -3.77 14.27
CA VAL A 150 -7.84 -3.96 12.82
C VAL A 150 -7.57 -5.42 12.50
N THR A 151 -8.39 -5.98 11.60
CA THR A 151 -8.23 -7.32 11.03
C THR A 151 -7.84 -7.18 9.56
N ASP A 152 -6.82 -7.91 9.11
CA ASP A 152 -6.47 -7.96 7.69
C ASP A 152 -7.26 -9.04 6.93
N GLU A 153 -7.05 -9.10 5.62
CA GLU A 153 -7.74 -10.00 4.71
C GLU A 153 -7.37 -11.48 4.92
N SER A 154 -6.33 -11.76 5.72
CA SER A 154 -5.93 -13.10 6.15
C SER A 154 -6.40 -13.47 7.56
N GLY A 155 -7.18 -12.59 8.21
CA GLY A 155 -7.71 -12.79 9.55
C GLY A 155 -6.72 -12.47 10.68
N VAL A 156 -5.55 -11.90 10.38
CA VAL A 156 -4.61 -11.46 11.41
C VAL A 156 -5.13 -10.17 12.03
N THR A 157 -5.09 -10.07 13.36
CA THR A 157 -5.60 -8.91 14.09
C THR A 157 -4.50 -8.18 14.85
N SER A 158 -4.66 -6.87 15.04
CA SER A 158 -3.76 -6.08 15.88
C SER A 158 -4.43 -4.81 16.41
N THR A 159 -4.10 -4.44 17.65
CA THR A 159 -4.39 -3.13 18.25
C THR A 159 -3.16 -2.22 18.23
N ARG A 160 -2.05 -2.65 17.60
CA ARG A 160 -0.83 -1.87 17.49
C ARG A 160 -0.92 -0.91 16.31
N TRP A 161 -0.49 0.33 16.49
CA TRP A 161 -0.48 1.36 15.47
C TRP A 161 0.84 2.11 15.51
N TYR A 162 1.52 2.19 14.38
CA TYR A 162 2.83 2.83 14.28
C TYR A 162 2.66 4.22 13.68
N LEU A 163 3.15 5.25 14.38
CA LEU A 163 3.26 6.58 13.80
C LEU A 163 4.41 6.56 12.81
N VAL A 164 4.10 6.78 11.54
CA VAL A 164 5.03 6.64 10.42
C VAL A 164 5.03 7.89 9.55
N ARG A 165 6.12 8.06 8.81
CA ARG A 165 6.30 9.06 7.78
C ARG A 165 6.75 8.43 6.47
N THR A 166 6.12 8.83 5.37
CA THR A 166 6.55 8.48 4.01
C THR A 166 7.76 9.31 3.58
N ARG A 167 8.44 8.88 2.52
CA ARG A 167 9.56 9.66 1.96
C ARG A 167 9.15 11.05 1.48
N ASP A 168 7.89 11.18 1.04
CA ASP A 168 7.32 12.44 0.54
C ASP A 168 6.78 13.32 1.68
N GLY A 169 6.98 12.92 2.93
CA GLY A 169 6.65 13.71 4.12
C GLY A 169 5.24 13.50 4.67
N ALA A 170 4.42 12.62 4.08
CA ALA A 170 3.11 12.32 4.64
C ALA A 170 3.26 11.53 5.95
N GLU A 171 2.66 12.03 7.03
CA GLU A 171 2.66 11.39 8.34
C GLU A 171 1.28 10.79 8.64
N GLY A 172 1.27 9.65 9.32
CA GLY A 172 0.03 9.02 9.75
C GLY A 172 0.27 7.69 10.47
N TRP A 173 -0.82 7.01 10.81
CA TRP A 173 -0.77 5.77 11.57
C TRP A 173 -0.95 4.55 10.68
N LEU A 174 0.02 3.64 10.74
CA LEU A 174 -0.02 2.34 10.07
C LEU A 174 -0.48 1.26 11.06
N PRO A 175 -1.58 0.52 10.78
CA PRO A 175 -1.99 -0.61 11.59
C PRO A 175 -0.91 -1.69 11.63
N GLY A 176 -0.77 -2.36 12.76
CA GLY A 176 0.26 -3.39 12.95
C GLY A 176 0.11 -4.61 12.05
N VAL A 177 -1.12 -4.90 11.61
CA VAL A 177 -1.38 -5.93 10.59
C VAL A 177 -0.82 -5.58 9.20
N ARG A 178 -0.55 -4.30 8.94
CA ARG A 178 0.02 -3.80 7.67
C ARG A 178 1.54 -3.69 7.70
N THR A 179 2.20 -4.36 8.64
CA THR A 179 3.66 -4.44 8.66
C THR A 179 4.15 -5.77 9.23
N ARG A 180 5.38 -6.14 8.86
CA ARG A 180 6.10 -7.30 9.42
C ARG A 180 7.28 -6.87 10.29
N ASN A 181 7.21 -5.67 10.87
CA ASN A 181 8.31 -5.14 11.67
C ASN A 181 8.72 -6.14 12.77
N THR A 182 10.00 -6.55 12.74
CA THR A 182 10.64 -7.41 13.73
C THR A 182 11.45 -6.62 14.76
N ALA A 183 11.65 -5.31 14.53
CA ALA A 183 12.35 -4.43 15.45
C ALA A 183 11.38 -3.86 16.50
N GLU A 184 11.85 -3.79 17.74
CA GLU A 184 11.09 -3.18 18.82
C GLU A 184 11.03 -1.66 18.63
N VAL A 185 9.82 -1.12 18.54
CA VAL A 185 9.54 0.31 18.47
C VAL A 185 9.07 0.79 19.85
N ARG A 186 9.62 1.90 20.34
CA ARG A 186 9.21 2.50 21.61
C ARG A 186 7.73 2.90 21.60
N THR A 187 7.11 2.94 22.77
CA THR A 187 5.73 3.45 22.91
C THR A 187 5.67 4.97 22.70
N CYS A 188 4.57 5.45 22.13
CA CYS A 188 4.32 6.89 21.98
C CYS A 188 4.00 7.55 23.33
N SER A 189 4.46 8.78 23.52
CA SER A 189 3.99 9.66 24.61
C SER A 189 2.61 10.25 24.30
N GLU A 190 1.92 10.76 25.32
CA GLU A 190 0.57 11.33 25.15
C GLU A 190 0.54 12.54 24.20
N SER A 191 1.56 13.39 24.23
CA SER A 191 1.68 14.54 23.31
C SER A 191 1.83 14.11 21.85
N GLU A 192 2.55 13.02 21.60
CA GLU A 192 2.75 12.49 20.25
C GLU A 192 1.47 11.92 19.65
N VAL A 193 0.60 11.38 20.51
CA VAL A 193 -0.72 10.89 20.14
C VAL A 193 -1.67 12.06 19.90
N GLY A 194 -1.67 13.07 20.78
CA GLY A 194 -2.54 14.24 20.68
C GLY A 194 -2.29 15.09 19.43
N ASN A 195 -1.03 15.27 19.03
CA ASN A 195 -0.66 16.07 17.86
C ASN A 195 -1.03 15.44 16.50
N SER A 196 -1.54 14.21 16.51
CA SER A 196 -1.92 13.49 15.29
C SER A 196 -3.43 13.42 15.04
N ARG A 197 -4.25 13.89 16.01
CA ARG A 197 -5.71 13.95 15.88
C ARG A 197 -6.18 15.18 15.11
#